data_AF-A0A9D8P686-F1
#
_entry.id   AF-A0A9D8P686-F1
#
_cell.length_a   1.000
_cell.length_b   1.000
_cell.length_c   1.000
_cell.angle_alpha   90.00
_cell.angle_beta   90.00
_cell.angle_gamma   90.00
#
_symmetry.space_group_name_H-M   'P 1'
#
loop_
_entity.id
_entity.type
_entity.pdbx_description
1 polymer ?
#
loop_
_entity_poly.entity_id
_entity_poly.type
_entity_poly.pdbx_seq_one_letter_code
_entity_poly.pdbx_strand_id
1 'polypeptide(L)'
;MGSRSHKLAILLSAYALGCKGGVKASVANNAPAAATGQVSCLPTGPFGPDCPAPALKITDVNKIIVQPGDNLVLKGENFRSGLRVKLTSSAGDQDAAFVTESASQLNVKIPTNQTVGLVTINLTQDGVNQRVTIMSDGGKSDFPVTNMTPDLVCGGLKFYDGNGTLQVGTRNCGSGGSASGCNVDGQVGCLSTADFPAIKIAALDPWNLRHGVTTAGVVGRLPLNCRNTVAKDNFSAQLPRAVSATGNPSIFTLANHGLDNGQKVRLNYDLGLNWPASDELYTRDLVVNRIDDNTFSLLDGSTIVTATSLMNNMTVSRVQLSETNKYSTLDHALNYMGSGYLYSNPWPAGAECGGLEVVKGDTKVWRDVTLDATLAPSSCSATQQNCAYLDKISNLTWTKKYMVPLDWANAMIVCDALDYNGKSDWRLPTQLELMAAAAHGAVTIESIDWIPKDTMLLSSTTVSPVLGQLAEDLTYKAWQTSLADGLTQRIDKSSVSEFACVR
;
A
#
# COMPACT_ATOMS: atom_id res chain seq x y z
N MET A 1 37.16 66.43 4.31
CA MET A 1 37.34 66.21 5.77
C MET A 1 36.77 64.85 6.12
N GLY A 2 37.46 64.02 6.91
CA GLY A 2 37.01 62.65 7.34
C GLY A 2 36.95 61.61 6.19
N SER A 3 37.87 60.65 6.05
CA SER A 3 38.08 59.43 6.88
C SER A 3 37.03 58.33 6.64
N ARG A 4 37.30 57.02 6.55
CA ARG A 4 38.46 56.11 6.31
C ARG A 4 37.83 54.69 6.16
N SER A 5 38.39 53.64 5.55
CA SER A 5 39.43 53.42 4.52
C SER A 5 39.40 51.91 4.15
N HIS A 6 39.80 51.50 2.95
CA HIS A 6 39.96 50.07 2.62
C HIS A 6 41.06 49.40 3.44
N LYS A 7 40.92 48.09 3.71
CA LYS A 7 41.99 47.12 3.38
C LYS A 7 41.55 45.64 3.36
N LEU A 8 42.05 44.98 2.32
CA LEU A 8 42.12 43.55 2.07
C LEU A 8 43.08 42.85 3.05
N ALA A 9 42.83 41.58 3.40
CA ALA A 9 43.87 40.69 3.95
C ALA A 9 43.62 39.22 3.55
N ILE A 10 44.60 38.65 2.84
CA ILE A 10 44.80 37.21 2.61
C ILE A 10 45.91 36.76 3.56
N LEU A 11 45.85 35.56 4.14
CA LEU A 11 47.05 34.72 4.34
C LEU A 11 46.73 33.28 4.78
N LEU A 12 47.48 32.34 4.20
CA LEU A 12 47.63 30.96 4.65
C LEU A 12 48.48 30.90 5.93
N SER A 13 48.39 29.81 6.70
CA SER A 13 49.55 28.93 6.98
C SER A 13 49.14 27.64 7.69
N ALA A 14 49.99 26.62 7.59
CA ALA A 14 49.75 25.26 8.06
C ALA A 14 50.61 24.88 9.27
N TYR A 15 50.14 23.94 10.09
CA TYR A 15 50.90 23.03 10.97
C TYR A 15 49.99 21.81 11.23
N ALA A 16 50.35 20.51 11.26
CA ALA A 16 51.51 19.67 10.94
C ALA A 16 51.66 18.59 12.04
N LEU A 17 51.65 17.31 11.62
CA LEU A 17 52.26 16.13 12.27
C LEU A 17 51.85 15.72 13.71
N GLY A 18 51.43 14.45 13.87
CA GLY A 18 51.17 13.90 15.22
C GLY A 18 50.81 12.41 15.41
N CYS A 19 50.90 11.53 14.41
CA CYS A 19 50.61 10.10 14.62
C CYS A 19 51.87 9.30 15.06
N LYS A 20 51.86 8.74 16.27
CA LYS A 20 52.81 7.72 16.73
C LYS A 20 52.15 6.62 17.58
N GLY A 21 52.16 5.39 17.03
CA GLY A 21 52.42 4.12 17.72
C GLY A 21 51.48 3.64 18.85
N GLY A 22 51.04 2.37 18.77
CA GLY A 22 50.33 1.74 19.88
C GLY A 22 49.71 0.36 19.62
N VAL A 23 50.48 -0.62 19.14
CA VAL A 23 50.01 -2.03 19.11
C VAL A 23 50.25 -2.69 20.46
N LYS A 24 49.20 -3.22 21.12
CA LYS A 24 49.25 -4.50 21.87
C LYS A 24 47.88 -5.04 22.34
N ALA A 25 47.50 -6.16 21.72
CA ALA A 25 46.95 -7.39 22.29
C ALA A 25 45.91 -7.39 23.44
N SER A 26 44.76 -8.03 23.13
CA SER A 26 44.15 -9.15 23.89
C SER A 26 43.70 -8.95 25.35
N VAL A 27 42.38 -8.94 25.55
CA VAL A 27 41.70 -9.83 26.51
C VAL A 27 40.40 -10.34 25.86
N ALA A 28 40.17 -11.65 25.90
CA ALA A 28 38.90 -12.26 25.50
C ALA A 28 37.97 -12.41 26.73
N ASN A 29 36.65 -12.32 26.53
CA ASN A 29 35.68 -12.84 27.49
C ASN A 29 34.42 -13.36 26.77
N ASN A 30 33.96 -14.53 27.20
CA ASN A 30 32.85 -15.26 26.59
C ASN A 30 31.49 -14.74 27.09
N ALA A 31 30.49 -14.79 26.21
CA ALA A 31 29.07 -14.78 26.59
C ALA A 31 28.37 -15.99 25.90
N PRO A 32 27.53 -16.77 26.61
CA PRO A 32 26.98 -18.01 26.09
C PRO A 32 25.80 -17.79 25.15
N ALA A 33 25.77 -18.52 24.03
CA ALA A 33 24.59 -18.58 23.16
C ALA A 33 23.50 -19.46 23.80
N ALA A 34 22.27 -18.94 23.90
CA ALA A 34 21.12 -19.70 24.35
C ALA A 34 20.67 -20.67 23.24
N ALA A 35 20.89 -21.97 23.44
CA ALA A 35 20.40 -23.00 22.54
C ALA A 35 18.91 -23.25 22.76
N THR A 36 18.07 -22.85 21.80
CA THR A 36 16.67 -23.25 21.74
C THR A 36 16.58 -24.73 21.34
N GLY A 37 16.38 -25.59 22.34
CA GLY A 37 16.23 -27.04 22.14
C GLY A 37 14.95 -27.38 21.39
N GLN A 38 15.01 -27.41 20.06
CA GLN A 38 13.94 -27.93 19.22
C GLN A 38 13.93 -29.46 19.32
N VAL A 39 12.96 -30.03 20.04
CA VAL A 39 12.83 -31.49 20.19
C VAL A 39 12.45 -32.12 18.85
N SER A 40 13.44 -32.69 18.18
CA SER A 40 13.28 -33.39 16.91
C SER A 40 12.73 -34.81 17.16
N CYS A 41 11.42 -35.00 17.03
CA CYS A 41 10.82 -36.34 16.93
C CYS A 41 11.24 -36.98 15.59
N LEU A 42 12.40 -37.63 15.54
CA LEU A 42 12.89 -38.35 14.35
C LEU A 42 12.07 -39.64 14.10
N PRO A 43 11.52 -39.85 12.89
CA PRO A 43 10.56 -40.93 12.63
C PRO A 43 11.24 -42.24 12.19
N THR A 44 11.99 -42.89 13.09
CA THR A 44 12.68 -44.17 12.79
C THR A 44 12.56 -45.26 13.87
N GLY A 45 11.56 -45.18 14.76
CA GLY A 45 11.27 -46.22 15.76
C GLY A 45 9.78 -46.33 16.11
N PRO A 46 9.34 -47.50 16.65
CA PRO A 46 7.95 -47.66 17.11
C PRO A 46 7.66 -46.69 18.26
N PHE A 47 6.52 -46.00 18.16
CA PHE A 47 6.13 -44.84 18.96
C PHE A 47 6.47 -44.93 20.46
N GLY A 48 7.37 -44.06 20.93
CA GLY A 48 7.49 -43.71 22.34
C GLY A 48 6.31 -42.82 22.79
N PRO A 49 5.99 -42.79 24.10
CA PRO A 49 4.69 -42.31 24.58
C PRO A 49 4.39 -40.80 24.46
N ASP A 50 5.37 -39.94 24.14
CA ASP A 50 5.26 -38.48 24.40
C ASP A 50 5.30 -37.53 23.18
N CYS A 51 5.41 -38.00 21.93
CA CYS A 51 5.21 -37.11 20.76
C CYS A 51 3.70 -37.04 20.43
N PRO A 52 3.03 -35.87 20.53
CA PRO A 52 1.59 -35.77 20.25
C PRO A 52 1.27 -36.17 18.81
N ALA A 53 0.22 -36.96 18.66
CA ALA A 53 -0.25 -37.44 17.36
C ALA A 53 -0.54 -36.26 16.41
N PRO A 54 0.04 -36.20 15.20
CA PRO A 54 -0.30 -35.16 14.23
C PRO A 54 -1.78 -35.20 13.88
N ALA A 55 -2.39 -34.01 13.85
CA ALA A 55 -3.84 -33.83 13.85
C ALA A 55 -4.53 -34.35 12.59
N LEU A 56 -5.79 -34.76 12.77
CA LEU A 56 -6.72 -35.06 11.68
C LEU A 56 -6.90 -33.85 10.76
N LYS A 57 -6.69 -34.03 9.46
CA LYS A 57 -6.90 -32.99 8.45
C LYS A 57 -7.50 -33.60 7.19
N ILE A 58 -8.49 -32.92 6.61
CA ILE A 58 -9.09 -33.27 5.33
C ILE A 58 -8.52 -32.33 4.27
N THR A 59 -8.15 -32.84 3.11
CA THR A 59 -7.51 -32.08 2.03
C THR A 59 -8.29 -32.07 0.73
N ASP A 60 -9.05 -33.13 0.42
CA ASP A 60 -9.78 -33.28 -0.84
C ASP A 60 -10.97 -34.25 -0.70
N VAL A 61 -11.95 -34.15 -1.59
CA VAL A 61 -13.21 -34.91 -1.59
C VAL A 61 -13.58 -35.26 -3.03
N ASN A 62 -13.69 -36.55 -3.36
CA ASN A 62 -13.85 -36.99 -4.76
C ASN A 62 -15.20 -36.62 -5.40
N LYS A 63 -16.24 -36.32 -4.62
CA LYS A 63 -17.58 -35.96 -5.07
C LYS A 63 -18.19 -34.88 -4.18
N ILE A 64 -18.69 -33.80 -4.78
CA ILE A 64 -19.45 -32.75 -4.06
C ILE A 64 -20.97 -33.08 -4.05
N ILE A 65 -21.44 -33.84 -5.04
CA ILE A 65 -22.83 -34.34 -5.13
C ILE A 65 -22.82 -35.87 -4.99
N VAL A 66 -23.68 -36.42 -4.13
CA VAL A 66 -23.75 -37.86 -3.83
C VAL A 66 -25.16 -38.43 -3.82
N GLN A 67 -25.27 -39.71 -4.19
CA GLN A 67 -26.51 -40.48 -4.08
C GLN A 67 -26.65 -41.22 -2.74
N PRO A 68 -27.87 -41.49 -2.25
CA PRO A 68 -28.07 -42.42 -1.15
C PRO A 68 -27.45 -43.79 -1.49
N GLY A 69 -26.55 -44.28 -0.64
CA GLY A 69 -25.77 -45.49 -0.92
C GLY A 69 -24.47 -45.26 -1.71
N ASP A 70 -24.06 -44.03 -2.04
CA ASP A 70 -22.75 -43.78 -2.67
C ASP A 70 -21.57 -44.12 -1.74
N ASN A 71 -20.43 -44.41 -2.35
CA ASN A 71 -19.12 -44.47 -1.67
C ASN A 71 -18.40 -43.13 -1.92
N LEU A 72 -18.27 -42.31 -0.87
CA LEU A 72 -17.57 -41.03 -0.91
C LEU A 72 -16.12 -41.22 -0.44
N VAL A 73 -15.14 -40.75 -1.21
CA VAL A 73 -13.73 -40.83 -0.85
C VAL A 73 -13.25 -39.46 -0.36
N LEU A 74 -12.93 -39.39 0.93
CA LEU A 74 -12.25 -38.27 1.56
C LEU A 74 -10.75 -38.55 1.56
N LYS A 75 -9.94 -37.59 1.11
CA LYS A 75 -8.49 -37.61 1.27
C LYS A 75 -8.07 -36.65 2.37
N GLY A 76 -6.97 -36.97 3.03
CA GLY A 76 -6.49 -36.21 4.16
C GLY A 76 -5.16 -36.70 4.71
N GLU A 77 -4.95 -36.38 5.98
CA GLU A 77 -3.77 -36.75 6.74
C GLU A 77 -4.22 -37.27 8.12
N ASN A 78 -3.53 -38.30 8.61
CA ASN A 78 -3.64 -38.83 9.97
C ASN A 78 -4.99 -39.49 10.34
N PHE A 79 -5.66 -40.15 9.39
CA PHE A 79 -6.80 -41.04 9.68
C PHE A 79 -6.33 -42.28 10.48
N ARG A 80 -7.00 -42.60 11.61
CA ARG A 80 -6.57 -43.68 12.53
C ARG A 80 -7.75 -44.48 13.11
N SER A 81 -7.43 -45.59 13.78
CA SER A 81 -8.36 -46.31 14.66
C SER A 81 -8.82 -45.39 15.81
N GLY A 82 -10.10 -45.01 15.81
CA GLY A 82 -10.68 -44.06 16.77
C GLY A 82 -11.50 -42.96 16.12
N LEU A 83 -11.36 -42.78 14.81
CA LEU A 83 -12.19 -41.88 14.02
C LEU A 83 -13.70 -42.16 14.23
N ARG A 84 -14.47 -41.09 14.32
CA ARG A 84 -15.94 -41.08 14.27
C ARG A 84 -16.35 -40.24 13.07
N VAL A 85 -17.30 -40.74 12.27
CA VAL A 85 -17.84 -40.04 11.10
C VAL A 85 -19.35 -39.94 11.26
N LYS A 86 -19.88 -38.71 11.27
CA LYS A 86 -21.30 -38.43 11.48
C LYS A 86 -21.83 -37.51 10.39
N LEU A 87 -22.93 -37.88 9.76
CA LEU A 87 -23.64 -37.04 8.79
C LEU A 87 -24.74 -36.26 9.51
N THR A 88 -24.76 -34.95 9.29
CA THR A 88 -25.80 -34.03 9.74
C THR A 88 -26.56 -33.53 8.52
N SER A 89 -27.89 -33.66 8.52
CA SER A 89 -28.77 -33.18 7.45
C SER A 89 -30.13 -32.73 8.01
N SER A 90 -31.04 -32.27 7.14
CA SER A 90 -32.43 -31.94 7.53
C SER A 90 -33.22 -33.15 8.06
N ALA A 91 -32.85 -34.38 7.67
CA ALA A 91 -33.37 -35.62 8.22
C ALA A 91 -32.78 -36.00 9.60
N GLY A 92 -31.93 -35.13 10.16
CA GLY A 92 -31.25 -35.32 11.44
C GLY A 92 -29.81 -35.82 11.32
N ASP A 93 -29.31 -36.27 12.45
CA ASP A 93 -27.93 -36.69 12.70
C ASP A 93 -27.83 -38.23 12.63
N GLN A 94 -26.95 -38.75 11.77
CA GLN A 94 -26.76 -40.20 11.56
C GLN A 94 -25.28 -40.58 11.57
N ASP A 95 -24.94 -41.71 12.20
CA ASP A 95 -23.59 -42.26 12.14
C ASP A 95 -23.31 -42.88 10.77
N ALA A 96 -22.15 -42.56 10.18
CA ALA A 96 -21.76 -43.09 8.88
C ALA A 96 -21.09 -44.45 9.03
N ALA A 97 -21.43 -45.41 8.17
CA ALA A 97 -20.54 -46.53 7.92
C ALA A 97 -19.33 -46.02 7.11
N PHE A 98 -18.11 -46.36 7.52
CA PHE A 98 -16.90 -45.97 6.80
C PHE A 98 -15.82 -47.06 6.88
N VAL A 99 -14.89 -47.03 5.93
CA VAL A 99 -13.69 -47.86 5.90
C VAL A 99 -12.49 -46.94 5.75
N THR A 100 -11.57 -46.99 6.71
CA THR A 100 -10.28 -46.29 6.61
C THR A 100 -9.34 -47.13 5.76
N GLU A 101 -9.17 -46.77 4.49
CA GLU A 101 -8.34 -47.52 3.54
C GLU A 101 -6.84 -47.28 3.76
N SER A 102 -6.48 -46.08 4.21
CA SER A 102 -5.12 -45.72 4.62
C SER A 102 -5.11 -44.54 5.60
N ALA A 103 -3.95 -44.16 6.11
CA ALA A 103 -3.79 -42.95 6.93
C ALA A 103 -4.12 -41.64 6.17
N SER A 104 -4.31 -41.68 4.85
CA SER A 104 -4.61 -40.53 3.99
C SER A 104 -5.89 -40.68 3.15
N GLN A 105 -6.59 -41.83 3.23
CA GLN A 105 -7.80 -42.09 2.46
C GLN A 105 -8.88 -42.80 3.30
N LEU A 106 -10.09 -42.24 3.25
CA LEU A 106 -11.26 -42.68 3.99
C LEU A 106 -12.45 -42.81 3.04
N ASN A 107 -13.10 -43.97 3.07
CA ASN A 107 -14.28 -44.28 2.25
C ASN A 107 -15.53 -44.25 3.13
N VAL A 108 -16.39 -43.26 2.94
CA VAL A 108 -17.61 -43.02 3.73
C VAL A 108 -18.82 -43.45 2.92
N LYS A 109 -19.64 -44.34 3.48
CA LYS A 109 -20.89 -44.80 2.88
C LYS A 109 -22.00 -43.80 3.18
N ILE A 110 -22.61 -43.24 2.14
CA ILE A 110 -23.79 -42.39 2.29
C ILE A 110 -25.00 -43.28 2.65
N PRO A 111 -25.77 -42.98 3.71
CA PRO A 111 -26.97 -43.73 4.07
C PRO A 111 -28.00 -43.80 2.95
N THR A 112 -28.72 -44.92 2.85
CA THR A 112 -29.74 -45.15 1.79
C THR A 112 -31.05 -44.38 2.01
N ASN A 113 -31.25 -43.85 3.22
CA ASN A 113 -32.37 -43.00 3.63
C ASN A 113 -32.02 -41.49 3.58
N GLN A 114 -30.89 -41.11 2.98
CA GLN A 114 -30.49 -39.72 2.87
C GLN A 114 -31.46 -38.93 1.97
N THR A 115 -31.99 -37.81 2.47
CA THR A 115 -32.85 -36.91 1.69
C THR A 115 -32.04 -35.92 0.87
N VAL A 116 -32.68 -35.34 -0.17
CA VAL A 116 -32.11 -34.23 -0.95
C VAL A 116 -31.72 -33.07 -0.01
N GLY A 117 -30.57 -32.45 -0.26
CA GLY A 117 -30.15 -31.22 0.42
C GLY A 117 -28.69 -31.26 0.89
N LEU A 118 -28.34 -30.31 1.76
CA LEU A 118 -26.99 -30.26 2.34
C LEU A 118 -26.76 -31.39 3.36
N VAL A 119 -25.58 -31.99 3.28
CA VAL A 119 -25.10 -33.01 4.22
C VAL A 119 -23.73 -32.59 4.73
N THR A 120 -23.62 -32.32 6.03
CA THR A 120 -22.33 -32.04 6.67
C THR A 120 -21.78 -33.31 7.30
N ILE A 121 -20.62 -33.76 6.81
CA ILE A 121 -19.85 -34.85 7.38
C ILE A 121 -18.94 -34.26 8.45
N ASN A 122 -19.19 -34.62 9.71
CA ASN A 122 -18.35 -34.30 10.86
C ASN A 122 -17.42 -35.49 11.12
N LEU A 123 -16.12 -35.26 11.07
CA LEU A 123 -15.09 -36.24 11.38
C LEU A 123 -14.45 -35.85 12.72
N THR A 124 -14.50 -36.73 13.71
CA THR A 124 -13.91 -36.49 15.04
C THR A 124 -12.92 -37.58 15.39
N GLN A 125 -11.69 -37.18 15.74
CA GLN A 125 -10.62 -38.08 16.18
C GLN A 125 -9.71 -37.31 17.15
N ASP A 126 -9.33 -37.93 18.28
CA ASP A 126 -8.38 -37.35 19.25
C ASP A 126 -8.78 -35.94 19.75
N GLY A 127 -10.09 -35.65 19.83
CA GLY A 127 -10.64 -34.34 20.18
C GLY A 127 -10.66 -33.31 19.06
N VAL A 128 -9.99 -33.57 17.93
CA VAL A 128 -10.02 -32.74 16.71
C VAL A 128 -11.29 -33.01 15.93
N ASN A 129 -11.99 -31.95 15.52
CA ASN A 129 -13.15 -32.01 14.64
C ASN A 129 -12.82 -31.39 13.28
N GLN A 130 -13.18 -32.08 12.20
CA GLN A 130 -13.09 -31.60 10.82
C GLN A 130 -14.47 -31.72 10.16
N ARG A 131 -14.82 -30.77 9.29
CA ARG A 131 -16.12 -30.73 8.63
C ARG A 131 -15.97 -30.63 7.12
N VAL A 132 -16.75 -31.44 6.42
CA VAL A 132 -16.97 -31.35 4.97
C VAL A 132 -18.46 -31.15 4.75
N THR A 133 -18.86 -30.23 3.88
CA THR A 133 -20.26 -30.14 3.43
C THR A 133 -20.35 -30.55 1.98
N ILE A 134 -21.22 -31.52 1.71
CA ILE A 134 -21.58 -32.00 0.38
C ILE A 134 -23.08 -31.80 0.18
N MET A 135 -23.57 -32.16 -1.00
CA MET A 135 -24.98 -32.11 -1.36
C MET A 135 -25.45 -33.53 -1.73
N SER A 136 -26.52 -34.01 -1.11
CA SER A 136 -27.17 -35.24 -1.56
C SER A 136 -28.30 -34.90 -2.54
N ASP A 137 -28.42 -35.71 -3.59
CA ASP A 137 -29.54 -35.64 -4.52
C ASP A 137 -30.77 -36.42 -4.02
N GLY A 138 -30.68 -37.11 -2.87
CA GLY A 138 -31.75 -37.94 -2.32
C GLY A 138 -32.28 -39.03 -3.27
N GLY A 139 -31.49 -39.45 -4.25
CA GLY A 139 -31.89 -40.37 -5.31
C GLY A 139 -32.69 -39.73 -6.44
N LYS A 140 -32.80 -38.40 -6.47
CA LYS A 140 -33.48 -37.63 -7.53
C LYS A 140 -32.48 -37.17 -8.59
N SER A 141 -32.50 -37.83 -9.74
CA SER A 141 -31.64 -37.48 -10.89
C SER A 141 -32.33 -36.61 -11.94
N ASP A 142 -33.54 -36.09 -11.67
CA ASP A 142 -34.36 -35.37 -12.66
C ASP A 142 -33.97 -33.89 -12.81
N PHE A 143 -33.50 -33.25 -11.74
CA PHE A 143 -33.04 -31.85 -11.76
C PHE A 143 -31.79 -31.66 -10.88
N PRO A 144 -30.90 -30.70 -11.22
CA PRO A 144 -29.72 -30.40 -10.39
C PRO A 144 -30.12 -29.85 -9.02
N VAL A 145 -29.30 -30.10 -8.00
CA VAL A 145 -29.45 -29.50 -6.67
C VAL A 145 -28.50 -28.30 -6.55
N THR A 146 -28.95 -27.19 -5.98
CA THR A 146 -28.13 -25.98 -5.77
C THR A 146 -28.67 -25.12 -4.63
N ASN A 147 -27.79 -24.35 -3.96
CA ASN A 147 -28.18 -23.36 -2.96
C ASN A 147 -28.50 -21.97 -3.56
N MET A 148 -28.54 -21.85 -4.89
CA MET A 148 -28.89 -20.59 -5.54
C MET A 148 -30.37 -20.23 -5.30
N THR A 149 -30.64 -18.95 -5.07
CA THR A 149 -32.02 -18.44 -5.01
C THR A 149 -32.62 -18.37 -6.42
N PRO A 150 -33.95 -18.48 -6.58
CA PRO A 150 -34.61 -18.51 -7.90
C PRO A 150 -34.27 -17.31 -8.80
N ASP A 151 -34.05 -16.12 -8.24
CA ASP A 151 -33.71 -14.88 -8.95
C ASP A 151 -32.28 -14.87 -9.55
N LEU A 152 -31.42 -15.80 -9.13
CA LEU A 152 -30.10 -16.01 -9.72
C LEU A 152 -30.12 -17.03 -10.86
N VAL A 153 -31.12 -17.93 -10.88
CA VAL A 153 -31.26 -19.04 -11.84
C VAL A 153 -32.20 -18.67 -12.99
N CYS A 154 -31.83 -19.02 -14.22
CA CYS A 154 -32.58 -18.66 -15.42
C CYS A 154 -34.02 -19.20 -15.46
N GLY A 155 -34.91 -18.34 -15.96
CA GLY A 155 -36.33 -18.58 -16.18
C GLY A 155 -36.64 -19.97 -16.74
N GLY A 156 -37.41 -20.76 -15.98
CA GLY A 156 -37.87 -22.08 -16.41
C GLY A 156 -36.88 -23.23 -16.18
N LEU A 157 -35.64 -22.99 -15.77
CA LEU A 157 -34.76 -24.04 -15.28
C LEU A 157 -35.26 -24.55 -13.93
N LYS A 158 -35.50 -25.85 -13.82
CA LYS A 158 -35.88 -26.53 -12.59
C LYS A 158 -34.64 -26.99 -11.83
N PHE A 159 -34.66 -26.85 -10.51
CA PHE A 159 -33.59 -27.29 -9.62
C PHE A 159 -34.15 -27.60 -8.22
N TYR A 160 -33.45 -28.40 -7.43
CA TYR A 160 -33.77 -28.55 -6.01
C TYR A 160 -32.95 -27.59 -5.16
N ASP A 161 -33.58 -26.93 -4.18
CA ASP A 161 -32.86 -26.13 -3.19
C ASP A 161 -32.13 -26.99 -2.15
N GLY A 162 -31.36 -26.36 -1.26
CA GLY A 162 -30.63 -27.02 -0.17
C GLY A 162 -31.52 -27.75 0.85
N ASN A 163 -32.85 -27.58 0.81
CA ASN A 163 -33.84 -28.30 1.60
C ASN A 163 -34.55 -29.42 0.81
N GLY A 164 -34.23 -29.59 -0.48
CA GLY A 164 -34.86 -30.59 -1.34
C GLY A 164 -36.18 -30.18 -1.99
N THR A 165 -36.56 -28.92 -1.88
CA THR A 165 -37.78 -28.38 -2.52
C THR A 165 -37.52 -28.09 -3.99
N LEU A 166 -38.45 -28.47 -4.87
CA LEU A 166 -38.34 -28.15 -6.29
C LEU A 166 -38.60 -26.67 -6.52
N GLN A 167 -37.59 -25.96 -7.02
CA GLN A 167 -37.64 -24.57 -7.41
C GLN A 167 -37.62 -24.43 -8.94
N VAL A 168 -38.05 -23.26 -9.42
CA VAL A 168 -37.93 -22.85 -10.82
C VAL A 168 -37.23 -21.50 -10.84
N GLY A 169 -36.18 -21.37 -11.65
CA GLY A 169 -35.50 -20.10 -11.85
C GLY A 169 -36.45 -19.03 -12.36
N THR A 170 -36.29 -17.80 -11.86
CA THR A 170 -37.10 -16.62 -12.19
C THR A 170 -36.29 -15.53 -12.89
N ARG A 171 -34.96 -15.66 -12.95
CA ARG A 171 -34.08 -14.70 -13.64
C ARG A 171 -34.40 -14.63 -15.11
N ASN A 172 -34.70 -13.45 -15.63
CA ASN A 172 -34.86 -13.27 -17.07
C ASN A 172 -33.48 -13.37 -17.77
N CYS A 173 -33.14 -14.56 -18.26
CA CYS A 173 -31.98 -14.81 -19.10
C CYS A 173 -32.31 -14.76 -20.60
N GLY A 174 -33.41 -14.11 -20.98
CA GLY A 174 -33.92 -14.08 -22.35
C GLY A 174 -34.45 -15.42 -22.86
N SER A 175 -35.25 -15.38 -23.93
CA SER A 175 -35.88 -16.55 -24.54
C SER A 175 -34.82 -17.46 -25.18
N GLY A 176 -34.45 -18.53 -24.46
CA GLY A 176 -33.41 -19.48 -24.86
C GLY A 176 -32.10 -19.39 -24.06
N GLY A 177 -32.03 -18.57 -23.00
CA GLY A 177 -30.86 -18.48 -22.12
C GLY A 177 -29.79 -17.46 -22.54
N SER A 178 -30.05 -16.68 -23.60
CA SER A 178 -29.27 -15.49 -23.97
C SER A 178 -30.05 -14.22 -23.60
N ALA A 179 -29.58 -13.47 -22.60
CA ALA A 179 -30.23 -12.22 -22.20
C ALA A 179 -30.26 -11.23 -23.37
N SER A 180 -31.29 -10.37 -23.43
CA SER A 180 -31.40 -9.38 -24.51
C SER A 180 -30.16 -8.49 -24.54
N GLY A 181 -29.72 -8.11 -25.75
CA GLY A 181 -28.66 -7.12 -25.90
C GLY A 181 -29.04 -5.79 -25.23
N CYS A 182 -28.07 -5.13 -24.60
CA CYS A 182 -28.28 -3.81 -24.03
C CYS A 182 -28.65 -2.83 -25.16
N ASN A 183 -29.69 -2.02 -24.94
CA ASN A 183 -30.23 -1.08 -25.92
C ASN A 183 -30.20 0.39 -25.46
N VAL A 184 -29.78 0.62 -24.20
CA VAL A 184 -29.47 1.94 -23.64
C VAL A 184 -28.23 1.83 -22.75
N ASP A 185 -27.53 2.96 -22.59
CA ASP A 185 -26.33 3.05 -21.76
C ASP A 185 -26.65 2.84 -20.27
N GLY A 186 -25.82 2.09 -19.55
CA GLY A 186 -26.03 1.79 -18.13
C GLY A 186 -27.17 0.80 -17.81
N GLN A 187 -27.78 0.16 -18.82
CA GLN A 187 -28.77 -0.89 -18.60
C GLN A 187 -28.15 -2.09 -17.86
N VAL A 188 -28.88 -2.64 -16.89
CA VAL A 188 -28.48 -3.84 -16.12
C VAL A 188 -29.29 -5.07 -16.54
N GLY A 189 -28.71 -6.27 -16.40
CA GLY A 189 -29.38 -7.53 -16.73
C GLY A 189 -29.46 -7.87 -18.23
N CYS A 190 -28.68 -7.18 -19.07
CA CYS A 190 -28.59 -7.37 -20.51
C CYS A 190 -27.19 -7.86 -20.94
N LEU A 191 -27.05 -8.36 -22.18
CA LEU A 191 -25.74 -8.66 -22.77
C LEU A 191 -25.15 -7.39 -23.41
N SER A 192 -23.89 -7.06 -23.12
CA SER A 192 -23.19 -5.98 -23.83
C SER A 192 -23.11 -6.28 -25.33
N THR A 193 -23.43 -5.28 -26.16
CA THR A 193 -23.42 -5.38 -27.63
C THR A 193 -22.24 -4.58 -28.21
N ALA A 194 -22.10 -4.56 -29.53
CA ALA A 194 -21.14 -3.68 -30.20
C ALA A 194 -21.48 -2.20 -30.02
N ASP A 195 -22.79 -1.87 -30.02
CA ASP A 195 -23.31 -0.50 -29.87
C ASP A 195 -23.34 -0.06 -28.39
N PHE A 196 -23.56 -1.01 -27.47
CA PHE A 196 -23.56 -0.81 -26.02
C PHE A 196 -22.55 -1.76 -25.34
N PRO A 197 -21.24 -1.54 -25.53
CA PRO A 197 -20.20 -2.35 -24.93
C PRO A 197 -20.11 -2.08 -23.42
N ALA A 198 -19.68 -3.08 -22.63
CA ALA A 198 -19.53 -2.94 -21.19
C ALA A 198 -18.57 -1.80 -20.77
N ILE A 199 -17.63 -1.44 -21.65
CA ILE A 199 -16.75 -0.29 -21.55
C ILE A 199 -16.68 0.39 -22.93
N LYS A 200 -16.89 1.71 -22.98
CA LYS A 200 -16.68 2.52 -24.19
C LYS A 200 -15.18 2.75 -24.40
N ILE A 201 -14.49 1.79 -25.03
CA ILE A 201 -13.02 1.78 -25.16
C ILE A 201 -12.48 3.07 -25.82
N ALA A 202 -13.17 3.61 -26.83
CA ALA A 202 -12.80 4.87 -27.48
C ALA A 202 -12.86 6.11 -26.56
N ALA A 203 -13.51 6.00 -25.40
CA ALA A 203 -13.56 7.04 -24.36
C ALA A 203 -12.65 6.75 -23.15
N LEU A 204 -11.86 5.67 -23.19
CA LEU A 204 -10.98 5.26 -22.10
C LEU A 204 -9.52 5.62 -22.42
N ASP A 205 -9.06 6.75 -21.89
CA ASP A 205 -7.68 7.20 -22.03
C ASP A 205 -6.75 6.51 -20.99
N PRO A 206 -5.51 6.13 -21.36
CA PRO A 206 -4.47 5.74 -20.40
C PRO A 206 -4.35 6.65 -19.17
N TRP A 207 -4.41 7.97 -19.31
CA TRP A 207 -4.29 8.93 -18.20
C TRP A 207 -5.59 9.08 -17.38
N ASN A 208 -6.69 8.38 -17.73
CA ASN A 208 -7.88 8.27 -16.89
C ASN A 208 -7.81 7.08 -15.91
N LEU A 209 -6.87 6.17 -16.13
CA LEU A 209 -6.56 5.08 -15.23
C LEU A 209 -5.35 5.47 -14.39
N ARG A 210 -5.45 5.28 -13.05
CA ARG A 210 -4.26 5.22 -12.19
C ARG A 210 -3.26 4.31 -12.87
N HIS A 211 -2.07 4.80 -13.11
CA HIS A 211 -1.02 3.99 -13.72
C HIS A 211 -0.82 2.66 -13.00
N GLY A 212 -0.47 1.63 -13.76
CA GLY A 212 -0.47 0.24 -13.31
C GLY A 212 -1.86 -0.42 -13.34
N VAL A 213 -2.96 0.35 -13.40
CA VAL A 213 -4.31 -0.19 -13.66
C VAL A 213 -4.53 -0.30 -15.17
N THR A 214 -4.95 -1.49 -15.61
CA THR A 214 -5.34 -1.74 -17.01
C THR A 214 -6.84 -2.03 -17.06
N THR A 215 -7.54 -1.48 -18.05
CA THR A 215 -8.99 -1.69 -18.22
C THR A 215 -9.33 -1.71 -19.71
N ALA A 216 -10.10 -2.72 -20.15
CA ALA A 216 -10.41 -2.98 -21.57
C ALA A 216 -9.20 -2.87 -22.54
N GLY A 217 -8.03 -3.36 -22.13
CA GLY A 217 -6.78 -3.31 -22.91
C GLY A 217 -6.02 -1.98 -22.85
N VAL A 218 -6.61 -0.93 -22.27
CA VAL A 218 -5.96 0.36 -22.06
C VAL A 218 -5.13 0.32 -20.77
N VAL A 219 -3.80 0.49 -20.87
CA VAL A 219 -2.87 0.48 -19.72
C VAL A 219 -2.68 1.90 -19.19
N GLY A 220 -2.93 2.08 -17.89
CA GLY A 220 -2.97 3.38 -17.23
C GLY A 220 -1.65 4.16 -17.19
N ARG A 221 -1.75 5.48 -16.99
CA ARG A 221 -0.63 6.44 -16.97
C ARG A 221 -0.75 7.56 -15.93
N LEU A 222 -1.93 7.83 -15.35
CA LEU A 222 -2.18 8.93 -14.40
C LEU A 222 -1.19 8.92 -13.23
N PRO A 223 -0.35 9.95 -13.00
CA PRO A 223 0.60 9.99 -11.90
C PRO A 223 -0.06 10.17 -10.55
N LEU A 224 0.56 9.51 -9.56
CA LEU A 224 0.09 9.45 -8.20
C LEU A 224 0.01 10.85 -7.57
N ASN A 225 -1.19 11.28 -7.19
CA ASN A 225 -1.44 12.45 -6.34
C ASN A 225 -1.54 12.06 -4.85
N CYS A 226 -1.72 13.02 -3.95
CA CYS A 226 -1.89 12.79 -2.51
C CYS A 226 -2.88 11.68 -2.07
N ARG A 227 -3.88 11.30 -2.88
CA ARG A 227 -4.87 10.23 -2.59
C ARG A 227 -4.34 8.79 -2.70
N ASN A 228 -3.04 8.60 -2.61
CA ASN A 228 -2.36 7.30 -2.62
C ASN A 228 -1.06 7.27 -1.81
N THR A 229 -0.82 8.27 -0.96
CA THR A 229 0.21 8.27 0.09
C THR A 229 1.68 8.14 -0.35
N VAL A 230 2.02 8.34 -1.62
CA VAL A 230 3.44 8.29 -2.04
C VAL A 230 4.16 9.61 -1.74
N ALA A 231 5.11 9.55 -0.80
CA ALA A 231 5.92 10.69 -0.38
C ALA A 231 6.82 11.24 -1.50
N LYS A 232 7.03 12.57 -1.49
CA LYS A 232 7.91 13.33 -2.40
C LYS A 232 9.34 12.78 -2.43
N ASP A 233 9.82 12.21 -1.34
CA ASP A 233 11.18 11.66 -1.20
C ASP A 233 11.42 10.42 -2.09
N ASN A 234 10.36 9.73 -2.50
CA ASN A 234 10.43 8.66 -3.51
C ASN A 234 10.65 9.18 -4.94
N PHE A 235 10.46 10.49 -5.17
CA PHE A 235 10.67 11.18 -6.43
C PHE A 235 11.83 12.18 -6.33
N SER A 236 13.04 11.66 -6.07
CA SER A 236 14.24 12.49 -5.96
C SER A 236 14.61 13.15 -7.30
N ALA A 237 14.42 14.46 -7.38
CA ALA A 237 14.87 15.31 -8.49
C ALA A 237 16.40 15.49 -8.57
N GLN A 238 17.20 14.72 -7.82
CA GLN A 238 18.66 14.70 -7.94
C GLN A 238 19.18 13.85 -9.13
N LEU A 239 18.31 13.50 -10.08
CA LEU A 239 18.66 12.83 -11.32
C LEU A 239 18.00 13.63 -12.46
N PRO A 240 18.77 14.17 -13.43
CA PRO A 240 20.18 13.87 -13.72
C PRO A 240 21.17 14.57 -12.78
N ARG A 241 22.27 13.90 -12.44
CA ARG A 241 23.45 14.61 -11.92
C ARG A 241 24.36 14.96 -13.10
N ALA A 242 24.80 16.22 -13.15
CA ALA A 242 25.83 16.65 -14.09
C ALA A 242 27.17 15.99 -13.73
N VAL A 243 27.90 15.53 -14.73
CA VAL A 243 29.18 14.84 -14.58
C VAL A 243 30.21 15.55 -15.45
N SER A 244 31.29 16.02 -14.85
CA SER A 244 32.41 16.63 -15.59
C SER A 244 33.40 15.55 -16.04
N ALA A 245 33.66 15.47 -17.34
CA ALA A 245 34.66 14.58 -17.93
C ALA A 245 35.85 15.40 -18.48
N THR A 246 36.82 15.73 -17.63
CA THR A 246 38.03 16.48 -18.03
C THR A 246 39.12 15.55 -18.56
N GLY A 247 39.56 15.75 -19.82
CA GLY A 247 40.78 15.15 -20.35
C GLY A 247 40.65 13.74 -20.95
N ASN A 248 39.56 13.45 -21.67
CA ASN A 248 39.22 12.12 -22.22
C ASN A 248 39.21 10.97 -21.17
N PRO A 249 38.65 11.15 -19.96
CA PRO A 249 38.77 10.14 -18.93
C PRO A 249 37.89 8.92 -19.26
N SER A 250 38.39 7.74 -18.91
CA SER A 250 37.59 6.50 -18.79
C SER A 250 36.89 6.40 -17.42
N ILE A 251 37.10 7.39 -16.55
CA ILE A 251 36.68 7.44 -15.15
C ILE A 251 35.95 8.76 -14.92
N PHE A 252 34.69 8.68 -14.56
CA PHE A 252 33.81 9.79 -14.29
C PHE A 252 33.82 10.10 -12.79
N THR A 253 33.95 11.39 -12.44
CA THR A 253 33.92 11.83 -11.03
C THR A 253 32.56 12.47 -10.73
N LEU A 254 31.88 11.95 -9.70
CA LEU A 254 30.62 12.45 -9.18
C LEU A 254 30.53 12.12 -7.69
N ALA A 255 30.69 13.12 -6.83
CA ALA A 255 30.73 12.92 -5.39
C ALA A 255 29.46 12.25 -4.85
N ASN A 256 29.62 11.24 -3.98
CA ASN A 256 28.54 10.44 -3.39
C ASN A 256 27.47 10.03 -4.42
N HIS A 257 27.88 9.42 -5.53
CA HIS A 257 26.95 9.05 -6.62
C HIS A 257 26.03 7.88 -6.26
N GLY A 258 26.49 7.00 -5.35
CA GLY A 258 25.73 5.86 -4.83
C GLY A 258 25.23 4.88 -5.90
N LEU A 259 25.95 4.80 -7.03
CA LEU A 259 25.66 3.89 -8.15
C LEU A 259 26.39 2.57 -7.89
N ASP A 260 25.79 1.45 -8.26
CA ASP A 260 26.33 0.11 -8.00
C ASP A 260 26.84 -0.58 -9.27
N ASN A 261 27.75 -1.55 -9.08
CA ASN A 261 28.27 -2.37 -10.19
C ASN A 261 27.12 -3.11 -10.90
N GLY A 262 27.09 -3.03 -12.22
CA GLY A 262 26.05 -3.65 -13.04
C GLY A 262 24.78 -2.79 -13.21
N GLN A 263 24.69 -1.62 -12.56
CA GLN A 263 23.52 -0.75 -12.70
C GLN A 263 23.45 -0.13 -14.11
N LYS A 264 22.28 -0.21 -14.77
CA LYS A 264 22.02 0.56 -16.00
C LYS A 264 21.83 2.04 -15.69
N VAL A 265 22.48 2.89 -16.48
CA VAL A 265 22.35 4.34 -16.46
C VAL A 265 22.17 4.88 -17.87
N ARG A 266 21.39 5.95 -18.02
CA ARG A 266 21.24 6.68 -19.28
C ARG A 266 22.17 7.88 -19.26
N LEU A 267 23.05 7.91 -20.25
CA LEU A 267 23.97 8.99 -20.55
C LEU A 267 23.34 9.90 -21.60
N ASN A 268 23.31 11.20 -21.33
CA ASN A 268 22.90 12.21 -22.29
C ASN A 268 24.08 13.15 -22.57
N TYR A 269 24.36 13.44 -23.84
CA TYR A 269 25.46 14.29 -24.26
C TYR A 269 25.15 15.02 -25.58
N ASP A 270 25.86 16.12 -25.80
CA ASP A 270 25.83 16.95 -27.00
C ASP A 270 27.13 16.74 -27.78
N LEU A 271 27.05 16.51 -29.10
CA LEU A 271 28.22 16.33 -29.97
C LEU A 271 28.91 17.64 -30.39
N GLY A 272 28.37 18.82 -30.03
CA GLY A 272 29.04 20.11 -30.25
C GLY A 272 29.39 20.45 -31.71
N LEU A 273 28.75 19.79 -32.67
CA LEU A 273 29.00 19.95 -34.09
C LEU A 273 28.29 21.22 -34.61
N ASN A 274 29.03 22.33 -34.63
CA ASN A 274 28.75 23.57 -35.37
C ASN A 274 27.25 23.93 -35.59
N TRP A 275 26.73 24.73 -34.67
CA TRP A 275 25.45 25.45 -34.80
C TRP A 275 25.33 26.14 -36.19
N PRO A 276 24.19 26.09 -36.90
CA PRO A 276 22.87 25.67 -36.42
C PRO A 276 22.22 24.55 -37.29
N ALA A 277 22.40 23.30 -36.90
CA ALA A 277 21.56 22.19 -37.37
C ALA A 277 21.48 21.08 -36.31
N SER A 278 20.25 20.67 -35.95
CA SER A 278 19.89 19.63 -34.97
C SER A 278 20.44 19.79 -33.53
N ASP A 279 19.56 20.21 -32.61
CA ASP A 279 19.71 19.96 -31.16
C ASP A 279 19.47 18.46 -30.82
N GLU A 280 20.14 17.56 -31.55
CA GLU A 280 20.08 16.12 -31.30
C GLU A 280 20.90 15.79 -30.06
N LEU A 281 20.23 15.75 -28.91
CA LEU A 281 20.79 15.13 -27.70
C LEU A 281 20.93 13.63 -27.93
N TYR A 282 22.17 13.16 -27.96
CA TYR A 282 22.46 11.74 -28.08
C TYR A 282 22.27 11.08 -26.72
N THR A 283 21.45 10.02 -26.70
CA THR A 283 21.20 9.22 -25.51
C THR A 283 21.77 7.81 -25.68
N ARG A 284 22.42 7.29 -24.64
CA ARG A 284 23.01 5.95 -24.65
C ARG A 284 22.86 5.31 -23.28
N ASP A 285 22.27 4.11 -23.26
CA ASP A 285 22.17 3.31 -22.03
C ASP A 285 23.46 2.51 -21.86
N LEU A 286 24.08 2.65 -20.69
CA LEU A 286 25.39 2.09 -20.34
C LEU A 286 25.32 1.43 -18.97
N VAL A 287 26.31 0.58 -18.67
CA VAL A 287 26.40 -0.13 -17.38
C VAL A 287 27.47 0.52 -16.51
N VAL A 288 27.15 0.75 -15.24
CA VAL A 288 28.10 1.29 -14.25
C VAL A 288 29.09 0.22 -13.82
N ASN A 289 30.38 0.57 -13.87
CA ASN A 289 31.46 -0.09 -13.16
C ASN A 289 32.03 0.89 -12.12
N ARG A 290 31.46 0.84 -10.91
CA ARG A 290 31.84 1.61 -9.72
C ARG A 290 33.29 1.34 -9.35
N ILE A 291 34.03 2.40 -9.05
CA ILE A 291 35.41 2.34 -8.58
C ILE A 291 35.45 2.68 -7.08
N ASP A 292 34.78 3.75 -6.66
CA ASP A 292 34.60 4.13 -5.25
C ASP A 292 33.21 4.79 -5.02
N ASP A 293 33.07 5.69 -4.05
CA ASP A 293 31.81 6.42 -3.76
C ASP A 293 31.64 7.70 -4.59
N ASN A 294 32.75 8.17 -5.16
CA ASN A 294 32.91 9.42 -5.89
C ASN A 294 33.36 9.19 -7.35
N THR A 295 33.80 7.98 -7.73
CA THR A 295 34.23 7.67 -9.10
C THR A 295 33.69 6.34 -9.65
N PHE A 296 33.39 6.33 -10.95
CA PHE A 296 32.92 5.16 -11.69
C PHE A 296 33.37 5.22 -13.16
N SER A 297 33.42 4.07 -13.84
CA SER A 297 33.52 3.99 -15.30
C SER A 297 32.21 3.50 -15.91
N LEU A 298 32.02 3.74 -17.21
CA LEU A 298 30.85 3.30 -17.95
C LEU A 298 31.26 2.20 -18.94
N LEU A 299 30.46 1.14 -19.01
CA LEU A 299 30.64 0.01 -19.91
C LEU A 299 29.55 -0.01 -20.98
N ASP A 300 29.94 -0.27 -22.23
CA ASP A 300 29.04 -0.79 -23.26
C ASP A 300 29.39 -2.26 -23.49
N GLY A 301 28.45 -3.15 -23.14
CA GLY A 301 28.73 -4.57 -22.95
C GLY A 301 29.86 -4.78 -21.95
N SER A 302 31.00 -5.28 -22.43
CA SER A 302 32.23 -5.50 -21.65
C SER A 302 33.31 -4.43 -21.84
N THR A 303 33.05 -3.40 -22.65
CA THR A 303 34.07 -2.44 -23.09
C THR A 303 33.91 -1.10 -22.37
N ILE A 304 35.00 -0.57 -21.79
CA ILE A 304 34.99 0.73 -21.12
C ILE A 304 34.84 1.86 -22.16
N VAL A 305 33.90 2.76 -21.91
CA VAL A 305 33.63 3.93 -22.76
C VAL A 305 34.56 5.09 -22.37
N THR A 306 35.34 5.56 -23.33
CA THR A 306 36.19 6.77 -23.21
C THR A 306 35.46 8.03 -23.67
N ALA A 307 35.59 9.12 -22.90
CA ALA A 307 34.93 10.38 -23.21
C ALA A 307 35.69 11.25 -24.25
N THR A 308 35.73 10.85 -25.53
CA THR A 308 36.54 11.52 -26.56
C THR A 308 36.00 12.89 -27.00
N SER A 309 36.65 13.96 -26.53
CA SER A 309 36.68 15.35 -27.02
C SER A 309 35.38 16.11 -27.36
N LEU A 310 34.19 15.55 -27.16
CA LEU A 310 32.89 16.22 -27.38
C LEU A 310 31.99 16.11 -26.14
N MET A 311 32.55 16.23 -24.93
CA MET A 311 31.89 15.75 -23.70
C MET A 311 32.04 16.68 -22.48
N ASN A 312 32.08 18.00 -22.72
CA ASN A 312 32.20 18.98 -21.64
C ASN A 312 30.94 19.06 -20.76
N ASN A 313 29.76 18.73 -21.31
CA ASN A 313 28.48 18.71 -20.62
C ASN A 313 27.80 17.34 -20.80
N MET A 314 28.03 16.43 -19.84
CA MET A 314 27.33 15.14 -19.77
C MET A 314 26.42 15.10 -18.55
N THR A 315 25.28 14.42 -18.68
CA THR A 315 24.48 14.05 -17.51
C THR A 315 24.27 12.55 -17.44
N VAL A 316 24.30 12.02 -16.22
CA VAL A 316 24.05 10.61 -15.93
C VAL A 316 22.79 10.50 -15.10
N SER A 317 21.89 9.62 -15.51
CA SER A 317 20.62 9.34 -14.84
C SER A 317 20.47 7.83 -14.60
N ARG A 318 19.92 7.44 -13.44
CA ARG A 318 19.69 6.02 -13.12
C ARG A 318 18.51 5.50 -13.94
N VAL A 319 18.68 4.37 -14.61
CA VAL A 319 17.55 3.62 -15.17
C VAL A 319 17.07 2.64 -14.11
N GLN A 320 16.05 3.02 -13.34
CA GLN A 320 15.39 2.06 -12.44
C GLN A 320 14.57 1.06 -13.26
N LEU A 321 14.90 -0.22 -13.09
CA LEU A 321 14.44 -1.29 -13.96
C LEU A 321 12.98 -1.69 -13.69
N SER A 322 12.07 -1.24 -14.56
CA SER A 322 11.14 -2.16 -15.23
C SER A 322 10.55 -1.48 -16.48
N GLU A 323 10.76 -2.06 -17.65
CA GLU A 323 10.37 -1.51 -18.97
C GLU A 323 8.84 -1.50 -19.21
N THR A 324 8.03 -1.74 -18.17
CA THR A 324 6.57 -1.87 -18.23
C THR A 324 5.80 -0.86 -17.36
N ASN A 325 6.47 -0.14 -16.45
CA ASN A 325 5.82 0.91 -15.65
C ASN A 325 6.23 2.31 -16.16
N LYS A 326 5.31 2.97 -16.88
CA LYS A 326 5.37 4.34 -17.46
C LYS A 326 5.48 5.51 -16.44
N TYR A 327 6.21 5.29 -15.35
CA TYR A 327 6.42 6.22 -14.25
C TYR A 327 7.92 6.48 -14.07
N SER A 328 8.44 7.36 -14.91
CA SER A 328 9.05 8.54 -14.34
C SER A 328 8.53 9.74 -15.11
N THR A 329 8.26 10.85 -14.40
CA THR A 329 8.00 12.14 -15.05
C THR A 329 9.20 12.66 -15.84
N LEU A 330 10.38 12.06 -15.65
CA LEU A 330 11.60 12.34 -16.40
C LEU A 330 11.54 11.81 -17.84
N ASP A 331 11.16 10.54 -18.02
CA ASP A 331 11.27 9.86 -19.32
C ASP A 331 10.18 10.29 -20.33
N HIS A 332 9.00 10.70 -19.84
CA HIS A 332 7.97 11.32 -20.70
C HIS A 332 8.29 12.78 -21.03
N ALA A 333 8.94 13.52 -20.12
CA ALA A 333 9.37 14.89 -20.36
C ALA A 333 10.41 14.97 -21.47
N LEU A 334 11.46 14.14 -21.41
CA LEU A 334 12.55 14.13 -22.38
C LEU A 334 12.08 13.74 -23.79
N ASN A 335 11.13 12.79 -23.91
CA ASN A 335 10.63 12.33 -25.19
C ASN A 335 9.55 13.23 -25.84
N TYR A 336 8.94 14.17 -25.10
CA TYR A 336 7.79 14.95 -25.58
C TYR A 336 7.94 16.48 -25.50
N MET A 337 8.86 17.02 -24.68
CA MET A 337 9.04 18.48 -24.54
C MET A 337 10.16 19.07 -25.40
N GLY A 338 10.95 18.24 -26.10
CA GLY A 338 12.03 18.67 -26.98
C GLY A 338 13.29 19.09 -26.22
N SER A 339 14.37 18.31 -26.38
CA SER A 339 15.79 18.66 -26.09
C SER A 339 16.11 19.45 -24.80
N GLY A 340 15.30 19.34 -23.74
CA GLY A 340 15.47 20.06 -22.49
C GLY A 340 15.77 19.14 -21.29
N TYR A 341 16.93 19.30 -20.67
CA TYR A 341 17.21 18.72 -19.36
C TYR A 341 16.24 19.27 -18.31
N LEU A 342 15.67 18.38 -17.49
CA LEU A 342 14.92 18.78 -16.30
C LEU A 342 15.89 19.22 -15.19
N TYR A 343 16.40 20.45 -15.30
CA TYR A 343 17.16 21.14 -14.25
C TYR A 343 16.31 21.55 -13.03
N SER A 344 15.01 21.32 -13.09
CA SER A 344 14.06 21.64 -12.03
C SER A 344 13.00 20.55 -11.91
N ASN A 345 12.26 20.59 -10.82
CA ASN A 345 11.15 19.69 -10.56
C ASN A 345 10.13 19.71 -11.71
N PRO A 346 9.89 18.60 -12.45
CA PRO A 346 8.88 18.56 -13.51
C PRO A 346 7.44 18.64 -12.94
N TRP A 347 7.28 18.40 -11.64
CA TRP A 347 6.04 18.65 -10.93
C TRP A 347 5.90 20.18 -10.73
N PRO A 348 4.90 20.85 -11.34
CA PRO A 348 4.64 22.25 -11.02
C PRO A 348 4.26 22.40 -9.54
N ALA A 349 4.30 23.62 -8.99
CA ALA A 349 3.91 23.92 -7.59
C ALA A 349 2.46 23.54 -7.21
N GLY A 350 1.68 22.99 -8.16
CA GLY A 350 0.38 22.36 -7.94
C GLY A 350 0.43 20.89 -7.50
N ALA A 351 1.53 20.16 -7.72
CA ALA A 351 1.63 18.71 -7.56
C ALA A 351 2.31 18.25 -6.25
N GLU A 352 2.52 19.16 -5.30
CA GLU A 352 2.91 18.82 -3.93
C GLU A 352 1.67 18.44 -3.10
N CYS A 353 1.81 17.50 -2.17
CA CYS A 353 0.74 17.17 -1.22
C CYS A 353 0.39 18.42 -0.42
N GLY A 354 -0.88 18.84 -0.48
CA GLY A 354 -1.41 19.97 0.28
C GLY A 354 -1.86 21.15 -0.60
N GLY A 355 -1.58 22.35 -0.12
CA GLY A 355 -2.07 23.66 -0.55
C GLY A 355 -3.51 23.93 -0.07
N LEU A 356 -3.82 25.22 0.05
CA LEU A 356 -5.17 25.70 0.33
C LEU A 356 -5.89 25.91 -1.01
N GLU A 357 -7.15 25.49 -1.08
CA GLU A 357 -8.06 25.71 -2.21
C GLU A 357 -8.18 27.22 -2.45
N VAL A 358 -7.68 27.67 -3.60
CA VAL A 358 -7.75 29.07 -4.03
C VAL A 358 -9.03 29.29 -4.84
N VAL A 359 -9.50 28.24 -5.52
CA VAL A 359 -10.72 28.25 -6.35
C VAL A 359 -11.52 26.98 -6.06
N LYS A 360 -12.85 27.11 -5.88
CA LYS A 360 -13.74 25.99 -5.56
C LYS A 360 -13.51 24.78 -6.46
N GLY A 361 -13.15 23.63 -5.88
CA GLY A 361 -12.97 22.39 -6.60
C GLY A 361 -11.61 22.24 -7.31
N ASP A 362 -10.63 23.08 -7.00
CA ASP A 362 -9.26 22.88 -7.48
C ASP A 362 -8.62 21.59 -6.91
N THR A 363 -7.39 21.28 -7.35
CA THR A 363 -6.68 20.06 -6.97
C THR A 363 -6.02 20.13 -5.59
N LYS A 364 -6.09 21.27 -4.88
CA LYS A 364 -5.47 21.43 -3.56
C LYS A 364 -6.24 20.64 -2.50
N VAL A 365 -5.52 20.17 -1.49
CA VAL A 365 -6.04 19.17 -0.52
C VAL A 365 -6.90 19.81 0.55
N TRP A 366 -6.55 21.02 0.98
CA TRP A 366 -7.21 21.71 2.07
C TRP A 366 -8.15 22.78 1.54
N ARG A 367 -9.27 23.03 2.22
CA ARG A 367 -10.23 24.08 1.84
C ARG A 367 -10.63 24.89 3.06
N ASP A 368 -10.55 26.21 2.97
CA ASP A 368 -11.17 27.10 3.96
C ASP A 368 -12.69 26.92 3.91
N VAL A 369 -13.29 26.53 5.04
CA VAL A 369 -14.74 26.32 5.23
C VAL A 369 -15.33 27.23 6.31
N THR A 370 -14.66 28.35 6.56
CA THR A 370 -15.13 29.40 7.47
C THR A 370 -16.43 30.02 6.95
N LEU A 371 -17.53 29.80 7.68
CA LEU A 371 -18.88 30.33 7.39
C LEU A 371 -19.33 30.15 5.91
N ASP A 372 -19.21 28.92 5.40
CA ASP A 372 -19.42 28.53 3.99
C ASP A 372 -20.73 29.09 3.35
N ALA A 373 -20.56 30.09 2.50
CA ALA A 373 -21.57 30.56 1.53
C ALA A 373 -20.95 30.96 0.19
N THR A 374 -19.76 31.58 0.19
CA THR A 374 -18.98 31.86 -1.03
C THR A 374 -17.48 31.72 -0.75
N LEU A 375 -16.79 30.89 -1.54
CA LEU A 375 -15.34 30.79 -1.51
C LEU A 375 -14.71 32.08 -2.07
N ALA A 376 -14.25 32.93 -1.17
CA ALA A 376 -13.20 33.90 -1.45
C ALA A 376 -11.90 33.37 -0.80
N PRO A 377 -10.75 33.36 -1.50
CA PRO A 377 -9.48 32.88 -0.95
C PRO A 377 -8.86 33.79 0.14
N SER A 378 -9.69 34.49 0.92
CA SER A 378 -9.30 35.53 1.87
C SER A 378 -10.21 35.65 3.11
N SER A 379 -11.23 34.81 3.30
CA SER A 379 -12.17 34.91 4.44
C SER A 379 -11.49 34.86 5.81
N CYS A 380 -10.44 34.05 5.96
CA CYS A 380 -9.70 33.93 7.22
C CYS A 380 -8.84 35.13 7.65
N SER A 381 -8.65 36.16 6.79
CA SER A 381 -7.92 37.38 7.20
C SER A 381 -8.81 38.45 7.82
N ALA A 382 -10.14 38.39 7.61
CA ALA A 382 -11.09 39.39 8.10
C ALA A 382 -11.68 39.05 9.48
N THR A 383 -11.83 37.76 9.81
CA THR A 383 -12.31 37.29 11.12
C THR A 383 -11.55 36.04 11.57
N GLN A 384 -10.30 36.22 12.02
CA GLN A 384 -9.36 35.13 12.33
C GLN A 384 -9.87 34.09 13.34
N GLN A 385 -10.84 34.43 14.20
CA GLN A 385 -11.19 33.64 15.38
C GLN A 385 -11.87 32.30 15.08
N ASN A 386 -12.71 32.20 14.04
CA ASN A 386 -13.55 31.01 13.77
C ASN A 386 -13.17 30.22 12.51
N CYS A 387 -11.90 30.29 12.11
CA CYS A 387 -11.38 29.66 10.90
C CYS A 387 -11.33 28.13 10.95
N ALA A 388 -11.97 27.48 9.98
CA ALA A 388 -12.00 26.02 9.86
C ALA A 388 -11.53 25.55 8.49
N TYR A 389 -10.81 24.43 8.44
CA TYR A 389 -10.20 23.88 7.22
C TYR A 389 -10.64 22.44 6.99
N LEU A 390 -11.24 22.15 5.84
CA LEU A 390 -11.60 20.79 5.41
C LEU A 390 -10.41 20.14 4.71
N ASP A 391 -10.02 18.95 5.16
CA ASP A 391 -9.20 18.02 4.40
C ASP A 391 -10.10 17.27 3.38
N LYS A 392 -9.90 17.54 2.08
CA LYS A 392 -10.68 16.95 0.97
C LYS A 392 -10.38 15.46 0.72
N ILE A 393 -9.48 14.84 1.47
CA ILE A 393 -9.14 13.40 1.39
C ILE A 393 -9.81 12.61 2.53
N SER A 394 -9.58 13.01 3.79
CA SER A 394 -10.25 12.37 4.94
C SER A 394 -11.72 12.82 5.13
N ASN A 395 -12.09 13.95 4.52
CA ASN A 395 -13.35 14.65 4.74
C ASN A 395 -13.55 15.17 6.19
N LEU A 396 -12.46 15.27 6.96
CA LEU A 396 -12.45 15.84 8.31
C LEU A 396 -12.27 17.36 8.27
N THR A 397 -12.98 18.07 9.13
CA THR A 397 -12.83 19.52 9.31
C THR A 397 -12.02 19.82 10.55
N TRP A 398 -11.05 20.73 10.44
CA TRP A 398 -10.07 21.07 11.46
C TRP A 398 -10.23 22.52 11.91
N THR A 399 -10.12 22.80 13.21
CA THR A 399 -9.97 24.17 13.72
C THR A 399 -8.56 24.71 13.43
N LYS A 400 -8.36 26.01 13.62
CA LYS A 400 -7.01 26.53 13.90
C LYS A 400 -6.41 25.90 15.17
N LYS A 401 -5.09 26.04 15.31
CA LYS A 401 -4.35 25.82 16.56
C LYS A 401 -4.93 26.68 17.69
N TYR A 402 -5.05 26.12 18.88
CA TYR A 402 -5.30 26.91 20.09
C TYR A 402 -4.05 27.66 20.53
N MET A 403 -4.18 28.97 20.80
CA MET A 403 -3.05 29.83 21.22
C MET A 403 -2.57 29.57 22.65
N VAL A 404 -3.37 28.88 23.47
CA VAL A 404 -3.02 28.52 24.85
C VAL A 404 -2.78 27.01 24.88
N PRO A 405 -1.53 26.55 25.06
CA PRO A 405 -1.23 25.13 25.28
C PRO A 405 -1.96 24.62 26.53
N LEU A 406 -2.54 23.43 26.45
CA LEU A 406 -3.25 22.78 27.54
C LEU A 406 -2.68 21.40 27.79
N ASP A 407 -2.93 20.87 28.99
CA ASP A 407 -2.70 19.45 29.26
C ASP A 407 -3.72 18.58 28.51
N TRP A 408 -3.48 17.27 28.47
CA TRP A 408 -4.28 16.35 27.66
C TRP A 408 -5.76 16.28 28.06
N ALA A 409 -6.06 16.38 29.37
CA ALA A 409 -7.43 16.29 29.86
C ALA A 409 -8.20 17.59 29.54
N ASN A 410 -7.57 18.74 29.77
CA ASN A 410 -8.16 20.04 29.47
C ASN A 410 -8.32 20.28 27.96
N ALA A 411 -7.39 19.79 27.12
CA ALA A 411 -7.52 19.85 25.66
C ALA A 411 -8.75 19.07 25.12
N MET A 412 -9.02 17.88 25.67
CA MET A 412 -10.25 17.13 25.34
C MET A 412 -11.51 17.90 25.76
N ILE A 413 -11.57 18.36 27.02
CA ILE A 413 -12.72 19.12 27.54
C ILE A 413 -13.00 20.36 26.69
N VAL A 414 -11.95 21.09 26.27
CA VAL A 414 -12.10 22.27 25.41
C VAL A 414 -12.62 21.90 24.04
N CYS A 415 -12.12 20.83 23.38
CA CYS A 415 -12.65 20.42 22.09
C CYS A 415 -14.10 19.89 22.17
N ASP A 416 -14.42 19.08 23.17
CA ASP A 416 -15.76 18.45 23.30
C ASP A 416 -16.85 19.47 23.67
N ALA A 417 -16.49 20.58 24.32
CA ALA A 417 -17.39 21.68 24.68
C ALA A 417 -17.39 22.85 23.67
N LEU A 418 -16.66 22.72 22.56
CA LEU A 418 -16.42 23.81 21.62
C LEU A 418 -17.64 24.08 20.73
N ASP A 419 -18.19 25.30 20.76
CA ASP A 419 -18.99 25.84 19.66
C ASP A 419 -18.11 26.75 18.79
N TYR A 420 -17.82 26.30 17.57
CA TYR A 420 -16.87 26.95 16.65
C TYR A 420 -17.34 26.82 15.20
N ASN A 421 -17.30 27.94 14.47
CA ASN A 421 -17.84 28.03 13.10
C ASN A 421 -19.32 27.56 13.00
N GLY A 422 -20.10 27.75 14.07
CA GLY A 422 -21.51 27.34 14.18
C GLY A 422 -21.71 25.82 14.26
N LYS A 423 -20.76 25.11 14.89
CA LYS A 423 -20.72 23.65 15.04
C LYS A 423 -20.24 23.30 16.46
N SER A 424 -20.91 22.33 17.07
CA SER A 424 -20.68 21.92 18.47
C SER A 424 -20.27 20.45 18.63
N ASP A 425 -19.86 19.80 17.54
CA ASP A 425 -19.51 18.38 17.45
C ASP A 425 -18.00 18.19 17.17
N TRP A 426 -17.17 19.05 17.78
CA TRP A 426 -15.72 18.96 17.72
C TRP A 426 -15.18 17.99 18.77
N ARG A 427 -13.97 17.47 18.53
CA ARG A 427 -13.24 16.56 19.43
C ARG A 427 -11.73 16.70 19.24
N LEU A 428 -10.95 16.20 20.19
CA LEU A 428 -9.50 16.10 20.03
C LEU A 428 -9.16 14.98 19.01
N PRO A 429 -8.35 15.22 17.96
CA PRO A 429 -8.06 14.25 16.91
C PRO A 429 -7.31 13.03 17.43
N THR A 430 -7.51 11.89 16.79
CA THR A 430 -6.72 10.69 17.07
C THR A 430 -5.32 10.80 16.45
N GLN A 431 -4.39 9.97 16.94
CA GLN A 431 -3.03 9.86 16.39
C GLN A 431 -3.03 9.63 14.87
N LEU A 432 -3.92 8.75 14.38
CA LEU A 432 -4.00 8.43 12.95
C LEU A 432 -4.52 9.60 12.11
N GLU A 433 -5.42 10.42 12.64
CA GLU A 433 -5.95 11.59 11.95
C GLU A 433 -4.89 12.71 11.84
N LEU A 434 -4.07 12.91 12.88
CA LEU A 434 -2.93 13.83 12.80
C LEU A 434 -1.87 13.34 11.81
N MET A 435 -1.53 12.05 11.82
CA MET A 435 -0.60 11.47 10.85
C MET A 435 -1.14 11.56 9.41
N ALA A 436 -2.45 11.36 9.21
CA ALA A 436 -3.10 11.55 7.92
C ALA A 436 -3.04 13.02 7.47
N ALA A 437 -3.38 13.98 8.35
CA ALA A 437 -3.27 15.40 8.06
C ALA A 437 -1.85 15.83 7.65
N ALA A 438 -0.82 15.30 8.32
CA ALA A 438 0.58 15.50 7.94
C ALA A 438 0.88 14.95 6.54
N ALA A 439 0.50 13.70 6.25
CA ALA A 439 0.67 13.07 4.93
C ALA A 439 -0.13 13.77 3.82
N HIS A 440 -1.26 14.38 4.16
CA HIS A 440 -2.10 15.22 3.31
C HIS A 440 -1.56 16.66 3.15
N GLY A 441 -0.40 16.95 3.74
CA GLY A 441 0.34 18.20 3.55
C GLY A 441 -0.21 19.38 4.34
N ALA A 442 -0.75 19.17 5.53
CA ALA A 442 -1.22 20.26 6.42
C ALA A 442 -0.21 21.41 6.60
N VAL A 443 1.10 21.08 6.59
CA VAL A 443 2.24 22.02 6.60
C VAL A 443 2.19 23.10 5.50
N THR A 444 1.56 22.80 4.37
CA THR A 444 1.54 23.70 3.20
C THR A 444 0.42 24.74 3.23
N ILE A 445 -0.44 24.71 4.25
CA ILE A 445 -1.42 25.77 4.54
C ILE A 445 -1.03 26.61 5.76
N GLU A 446 0.25 26.58 6.12
CA GLU A 446 0.85 27.47 7.10
C GLU A 446 0.51 28.94 6.87
N SER A 447 -0.01 29.55 7.93
CA SER A 447 -0.29 30.96 8.09
C SER A 447 -0.05 31.30 9.56
N ILE A 448 -0.04 32.59 9.93
CA ILE A 448 0.34 33.02 11.29
C ILE A 448 -0.54 32.43 12.42
N ASP A 449 -1.75 31.95 12.10
CA ASP A 449 -2.65 31.25 13.04
C ASP A 449 -2.93 29.77 12.66
N TRP A 450 -2.37 29.26 11.56
CA TRP A 450 -2.30 27.82 11.32
C TRP A 450 -1.09 27.25 12.06
N ILE A 451 -1.05 25.93 12.18
CA ILE A 451 -0.05 25.17 12.92
C ILE A 451 1.34 25.41 12.30
N PRO A 452 2.27 26.09 13.00
CA PRO A 452 3.63 26.30 12.49
C PRO A 452 4.37 24.97 12.32
N LYS A 453 5.29 24.90 11.34
CA LYS A 453 6.05 23.70 10.98
C LYS A 453 6.59 22.87 12.15
N ASP A 454 7.16 23.54 13.16
CA ASP A 454 7.86 22.87 14.26
C ASP A 454 6.90 22.47 15.42
N THR A 455 5.59 22.48 15.18
CA THR A 455 4.55 22.25 16.20
C THR A 455 4.13 20.79 16.29
N MET A 456 4.08 20.26 17.51
CA MET A 456 3.43 18.99 17.81
C MET A 456 2.04 19.21 18.40
N LEU A 457 1.03 18.52 17.87
CA LEU A 457 -0.34 18.57 18.37
C LEU A 457 -0.67 17.36 19.23
N LEU A 458 -1.34 17.59 20.36
CA LEU A 458 -1.95 16.54 21.18
C LEU A 458 -3.00 15.74 20.42
N SER A 459 -3.04 14.44 20.69
CA SER A 459 -4.11 13.54 20.24
C SER A 459 -4.94 13.02 21.41
N SER A 460 -6.18 12.62 21.14
CA SER A 460 -7.03 11.85 22.06
C SER A 460 -6.52 10.42 22.30
N THR A 461 -5.50 9.97 21.55
CA THR A 461 -4.96 8.61 21.66
C THR A 461 -3.97 8.50 22.82
N THR A 462 -4.34 7.71 23.83
CA THR A 462 -3.45 7.36 24.96
C THR A 462 -2.42 6.31 24.55
N VAL A 463 -1.26 6.30 25.21
CA VAL A 463 -0.27 5.23 24.98
C VAL A 463 -0.75 3.94 25.65
N SER A 464 -0.94 2.86 24.88
CA SER A 464 -1.21 1.55 25.46
C SER A 464 0.03 1.04 26.20
N PRO A 465 -0.10 0.48 27.41
CA PRO A 465 0.98 -0.32 27.99
C PRO A 465 1.31 -1.48 27.04
N VAL A 466 2.60 -1.76 26.87
CA VAL A 466 3.06 -2.92 26.09
C VAL A 466 2.88 -4.17 26.95
N LEU A 467 2.19 -5.17 26.41
CA LEU A 467 2.05 -6.47 27.06
C LEU A 467 3.37 -7.25 27.01
N GLY A 468 4.23 -6.99 28.01
CA GLY A 468 5.43 -7.79 28.24
C GLY A 468 6.65 -6.96 28.65
N GLN A 469 7.19 -7.28 29.83
CA GLN A 469 8.45 -6.80 30.40
C GLN A 469 8.53 -5.30 30.74
N LEU A 470 8.51 -5.03 32.05
CA LEU A 470 8.75 -3.72 32.67
C LEU A 470 7.80 -2.62 32.15
N ALA A 471 6.50 -2.88 32.24
CA ALA A 471 5.50 -1.85 32.03
C ALA A 471 5.58 -0.79 33.15
N GLU A 472 6.34 0.27 32.89
CA GLU A 472 5.98 1.60 33.40
C GLU A 472 4.50 1.84 33.07
N ASP A 473 3.75 2.43 34.01
CA ASP A 473 2.32 2.63 33.86
C ASP A 473 2.03 3.72 32.81
N LEU A 474 2.14 3.41 31.52
CA LEU A 474 2.00 4.41 30.45
C LEU A 474 0.58 5.02 30.34
N THR A 475 -0.35 4.71 31.23
CA THR A 475 -1.66 5.37 31.30
C THR A 475 -1.56 6.87 31.58
N TYR A 476 -0.46 7.36 32.17
CA TYR A 476 -0.16 8.79 32.28
C TYR A 476 0.41 9.43 31.00
N LYS A 477 0.59 8.69 29.91
CA LYS A 477 1.09 9.21 28.61
C LYS A 477 -0.01 9.31 27.55
N ALA A 478 0.13 10.30 26.66
CA ALA A 478 -0.61 10.46 25.42
C ALA A 478 0.35 10.56 24.22
N TRP A 479 -0.19 10.49 23.00
CA TRP A 479 0.57 10.78 21.78
C TRP A 479 0.40 12.24 21.33
N GLN A 480 1.49 12.81 20.81
CA GLN A 480 1.46 14.05 20.04
C GLN A 480 2.18 13.87 18.69
N THR A 481 1.69 14.54 17.66
CA THR A 481 2.15 14.38 16.27
C THR A 481 2.45 15.74 15.63
N SER A 482 3.58 15.83 14.94
CA SER A 482 3.97 16.98 14.11
C SER A 482 3.23 16.93 12.78
N LEU A 483 2.63 18.05 12.36
CA LEU A 483 1.96 18.13 11.04
C LEU A 483 2.92 18.44 9.88
N ALA A 484 4.20 18.72 10.16
CA ALA A 484 5.20 18.98 9.11
C ALA A 484 5.76 17.71 8.46
N ASP A 485 5.90 16.65 9.24
CA ASP A 485 6.61 15.42 8.87
C ASP A 485 5.90 14.14 9.38
N GLY A 486 4.81 14.27 10.14
CA GLY A 486 4.11 13.14 10.74
C GLY A 486 4.84 12.51 11.93
N LEU A 487 5.96 13.08 12.38
CA LEU A 487 6.73 12.57 13.51
C LEU A 487 5.84 12.54 14.75
N THR A 488 5.81 11.39 15.42
CA THR A 488 4.89 11.15 16.53
C THR A 488 5.66 10.67 17.76
N GLN A 489 5.43 11.32 18.90
CA GLN A 489 6.12 11.01 20.16
C GLN A 489 5.16 10.99 21.36
N ARG A 490 5.64 10.38 22.45
CA ARG A 490 4.89 10.28 23.71
C ARG A 490 5.07 11.55 24.53
N ILE A 491 4.01 12.00 25.20
CA ILE A 491 4.03 13.13 26.14
C ILE A 491 3.27 12.77 27.41
N ASP A 492 3.66 13.30 28.56
CA ASP A 492 2.89 13.19 29.81
C ASP A 492 1.56 13.91 29.68
N LYS A 493 0.47 13.28 30.14
CA LYS A 493 -0.87 13.87 30.12
C LYS A 493 -0.99 15.17 30.92
N SER A 494 -0.10 15.39 31.89
CA SER A 494 0.02 16.61 32.69
C SER A 494 0.91 17.68 32.06
N SER A 495 1.65 17.38 31.00
CA SER A 495 2.45 18.36 30.27
C SER A 495 1.53 19.12 29.32
N VAL A 496 1.66 20.45 29.32
CA VAL A 496 0.96 21.29 28.34
C VAL A 496 1.58 21.13 26.96
N SER A 497 0.73 21.05 25.94
CA SER A 497 1.14 21.07 24.54
C SER A 497 0.04 21.70 23.68
N GLU A 498 0.35 21.98 22.42
CA GLU A 498 -0.57 22.62 21.50
C GLU A 498 -1.56 21.61 20.94
N PHE A 499 -2.72 22.09 20.49
CA PHE A 499 -3.76 21.24 19.94
C PHE A 499 -4.63 21.99 18.93
N ALA A 500 -5.31 21.22 18.09
CA ALA A 500 -6.40 21.65 17.24
C ALA A 500 -7.53 20.60 17.39
N CYS A 501 -8.77 21.01 17.19
CA CYS A 501 -9.92 20.11 17.24
C CYS A 501 -10.31 19.67 15.82
N VAL A 502 -10.90 18.48 15.71
CA VAL A 502 -11.37 17.90 14.45
C VAL A 502 -12.84 17.48 14.57
N ARG A 503 -13.53 17.35 13.43
CA ARG A 503 -14.85 16.74 13.30
C ARG A 503 -15.00 16.00 11.97
#